data_AF-A0AA42PXY9-F1
#
_entry.id   AF-A0AA42PXY9-F1
#
_cell.length_a   1.000
_cell.length_b   1.000
_cell.length_c   1.000
_cell.angle_alpha   90.00
_cell.angle_beta   90.00
_cell.angle_gamma   90.00
#
_symmetry.space_group_name_H-M   'P 1'
#
loop_
_entity.id
_entity.type
_entity.pdbx_description
1 polymer ?
#
loop_
_entity_poly.entity_id
_entity_poly.type
_entity_poly.pdbx_seq_one_letter_code
_entity_poly.pdbx_strand_id
1 'polypeptide(L)'
;MLNTLELLERAERVKPMPEWTRELNLSRNALNNARSRGHLSPAIAGSIAEKLGENVDRWIVIAALESEKASACKDRMLSRIKKLTSV
;
A
#
# COMPACT_ATOMS: atom_id res chain seq x y z
N MET A 1 5.65 6.63 9.65
CA MET A 1 4.24 6.87 9.29
C MET A 1 3.87 5.73 8.38
N LEU A 2 2.84 4.96 8.71
CA LEU A 2 2.45 3.80 7.93
C LEU A 2 2.30 4.20 6.46
N ASN A 3 3.09 3.61 5.57
CA ASN A 3 3.05 3.88 4.15
C ASN A 3 3.08 2.60 3.31
N THR A 4 2.64 2.66 2.06
CA THR A 4 2.49 1.44 1.24
C THR A 4 3.82 0.82 0.83
N LEU A 5 4.94 1.56 0.84
CA LEU A 5 6.25 0.98 0.62
C LEU A 5 6.70 0.14 1.82
N GLU A 6 6.40 0.56 3.05
CA GLU A 6 6.61 -0.27 4.25
C GLU A 6 5.76 -1.56 4.20
N LEU A 7 4.55 -1.51 3.63
CA LEU A 7 3.77 -2.73 3.35
C LEU A 7 4.49 -3.64 2.35
N LEU A 8 4.99 -3.07 1.26
CA LEU A 8 5.72 -3.83 0.24
C LEU A 8 6.99 -4.47 0.79
N GLU A 9 7.77 -3.74 1.58
CA GLU A 9 8.97 -4.26 2.25
C GLU A 9 8.66 -5.39 3.23
N ARG A 10 7.54 -5.31 3.95
CA ARG A 10 7.07 -6.42 4.81
C ARG A 10 6.67 -7.63 3.97
N ALA A 11 6.01 -7.43 2.84
CA ALA A 11 5.70 -8.49 1.90
C ALA A 11 6.98 -9.19 1.38
N GLU A 12 8.01 -8.42 1.02
CA GLU A 12 9.30 -8.96 0.55
C GLU A 12 10.01 -9.86 1.58
N ARG A 13 9.79 -9.63 2.88
CA ARG A 13 10.33 -10.49 3.94
C ARG A 13 9.64 -11.84 4.02
N VAL A 14 8.39 -11.93 3.57
CA VAL A 14 7.62 -13.18 3.54
C VAL A 14 7.99 -14.01 2.32
N LYS A 15 8.08 -13.37 1.15
CA LYS A 15 8.51 -14.02 -0.11
C LYS A 15 9.06 -13.02 -1.12
N PRO A 16 9.90 -13.47 -2.07
CA PRO A 16 10.49 -12.60 -3.08
C PRO A 16 9.45 -11.91 -3.98
N MET A 17 9.80 -10.72 -4.47
CA MET A 17 8.94 -9.91 -5.34
C MET A 17 8.39 -10.64 -6.60
N PRO A 18 9.16 -11.51 -7.28
CA PRO A 18 8.64 -12.28 -8.40
C PRO A 18 7.50 -13.23 -8.01
N GLU A 19 7.50 -13.77 -6.80
CA GLU A 19 6.42 -14.63 -6.30
C GLU A 19 5.15 -13.82 -6.05
N TRP A 20 5.26 -12.65 -5.40
CA TRP A 20 4.14 -11.72 -5.26
C TRP A 20 3.55 -11.30 -6.60
N THR A 21 4.39 -11.01 -7.57
CA THR A 21 3.95 -10.64 -8.92
C THR A 21 3.12 -11.74 -9.57
N ARG A 22 3.56 -13.00 -9.44
CA ARG A 22 2.82 -14.16 -9.96
C ARG A 22 1.52 -14.40 -9.21
N GLU A 23 1.57 -14.38 -7.87
CA GLU A 23 0.42 -14.67 -7.03
C GLU A 23 -0.69 -13.62 -7.16
N LEU A 24 -0.31 -12.37 -7.32
CA LEU A 24 -1.23 -11.26 -7.54
C LEU A 24 -1.61 -11.09 -9.03
N ASN A 25 -1.15 -12.00 -9.89
CA ASN A 25 -1.36 -11.96 -11.35
C ASN A 25 -1.06 -10.58 -11.98
N LEU A 26 0.06 -9.99 -11.59
CA LEU A 26 0.50 -8.68 -12.03
C LEU A 26 1.47 -8.78 -13.23
N SER A 27 1.60 -7.69 -13.98
CA SER A 27 2.67 -7.58 -14.97
C SER A 27 4.05 -7.60 -14.28
N ARG A 28 5.07 -8.13 -14.96
CA ARG A 28 6.43 -8.30 -14.39
C ARG A 28 7.01 -7.04 -13.76
N ASN A 29 6.65 -5.87 -14.27
CA ASN A 29 7.18 -4.58 -13.82
C ASN A 29 6.22 -3.84 -12.88
N ALA A 30 5.04 -4.38 -12.54
CA ALA A 30 4.03 -3.65 -11.77
C ALA A 30 4.56 -3.18 -10.40
N LEU A 31 5.20 -4.08 -9.65
CA LEU A 31 5.73 -3.76 -8.32
C LEU A 31 6.98 -2.86 -8.41
N ASN A 32 7.83 -3.04 -9.42
CA ASN A 32 8.97 -2.15 -9.68
C ASN A 32 8.50 -0.73 -10.03
N ASN A 33 7.51 -0.60 -10.91
CA ASN A 33 6.92 0.68 -11.29
C ASN A 33 6.28 1.38 -10.08
N ALA A 34 5.60 0.63 -9.21
CA ALA A 34 5.03 1.17 -7.97
C ALA A 34 6.14 1.68 -7.03
N ARG A 35 7.22 0.93 -6.85
CA ARG A 35 8.39 1.35 -6.07
C ARG A 35 9.03 2.62 -6.64
N SER A 36 9.23 2.68 -7.96
CA SER A 36 9.76 3.88 -8.63
C SER A 36 8.85 5.10 -8.50
N ARG A 37 7.53 4.90 -8.46
CA ARG A 37 6.54 5.96 -8.20
C ARG A 37 6.46 6.38 -6.74
N GLY A 38 7.03 5.60 -5.83
CA GLY A 38 7.05 5.88 -4.40
C GLY A 38 5.80 5.45 -3.64
N HIS A 39 4.85 4.76 -4.27
CA HIS A 39 3.63 4.26 -3.62
C HIS A 39 2.99 3.10 -4.40
N LEU A 40 2.24 2.25 -3.71
CA LEU A 40 1.39 1.23 -4.33
C LEU A 40 0.06 1.83 -4.82
N SER A 41 -0.59 1.16 -5.77
CA SER A 41 -2.00 1.44 -6.07
C SER A 41 -2.90 0.85 -4.97
N PRO A 42 -4.12 1.39 -4.77
CA PRO A 42 -5.05 0.85 -3.77
C PRO A 42 -5.35 -0.65 -3.95
N ALA A 43 -5.50 -1.11 -5.20
CA ALA A 43 -5.74 -2.51 -5.48
C ALA A 43 -4.55 -3.41 -5.09
N ILE A 44 -3.32 -3.00 -5.39
CA ILE A 44 -2.12 -3.78 -5.03
C ILE A 44 -1.93 -3.78 -3.51
N ALA A 45 -2.09 -2.62 -2.85
CA ALA A 45 -1.95 -2.51 -1.41
C ALA A 45 -2.98 -3.38 -0.67
N GLY A 46 -4.25 -3.34 -1.08
CA GLY A 46 -5.31 -4.18 -0.52
C GLY A 46 -5.03 -5.68 -0.70
N SER A 47 -4.58 -6.07 -1.89
CA SER A 47 -4.28 -7.48 -2.19
C SER A 47 -3.08 -8.01 -1.37
N ILE A 48 -2.03 -7.20 -1.20
CA ILE A 48 -0.90 -7.57 -0.33
C ILE A 48 -1.37 -7.65 1.13
N ALA A 49 -2.14 -6.66 1.59
CA ALA A 49 -2.67 -6.64 2.95
C ALA A 49 -3.51 -7.89 3.27
N GLU A 50 -4.39 -8.30 2.36
CA GLU A 50 -5.19 -9.52 2.49
C GLU A 50 -4.29 -10.75 2.69
N LYS A 51 -3.26 -10.90 1.86
CA LYS A 51 -2.32 -12.04 1.94
C LYS A 51 -1.45 -12.02 3.18
N LEU A 52 -1.20 -10.85 3.76
CA LEU A 52 -0.46 -10.69 5.02
C LEU A 52 -1.37 -10.78 6.25
N GLY A 53 -2.69 -10.96 6.09
CA GLY A 53 -3.65 -10.98 7.19
C GLY A 53 -3.84 -9.62 7.87
N GLU A 54 -3.54 -8.53 7.15
CA GLU A 54 -3.72 -7.15 7.62
C GLU A 54 -5.10 -6.60 7.23
N ASN A 55 -5.45 -5.44 7.80
CA ASN A 55 -6.70 -4.78 7.47
C ASN A 55 -6.66 -4.21 6.03
N VAL A 56 -7.41 -4.85 5.12
CA VAL A 56 -7.47 -4.51 3.69
C VAL A 56 -7.94 -3.08 3.45
N ASP A 57 -9.06 -2.69 4.06
CA ASP A 57 -9.66 -1.34 3.87
C ASP A 57 -8.69 -0.24 4.27
N ARG A 58 -7.98 -0.43 5.39
CA ARG A 58 -6.95 0.50 5.87
C ARG A 58 -5.88 0.74 4.81
N TRP A 59 -5.37 -0.33 4.20
CA TRP A 59 -4.30 -0.24 3.21
C TRP A 59 -4.76 0.35 1.88
N ILE A 60 -5.99 0.07 1.46
CA ILE A 60 -6.62 0.72 0.32
C ILE A 60 -6.70 2.24 0.54
N VAL A 61 -7.17 2.68 1.71
CA VAL A 61 -7.30 4.11 2.02
C VAL A 61 -5.95 4.81 2.11
N ILE A 62 -4.95 4.19 2.74
CA ILE A 62 -3.58 4.75 2.80
C ILE A 62 -3.01 4.94 1.39
N ALA A 63 -3.10 3.92 0.54
CA ALA A 63 -2.62 3.98 -0.84
C ALA A 63 -3.34 5.07 -1.66
N ALA A 64 -4.66 5.22 -1.47
CA ALA A 64 -5.44 6.25 -2.14
C ALA A 64 -4.91 7.64 -1.76
N LEU A 65 -4.74 7.91 -0.47
CA LEU A 65 -4.23 9.21 -0.02
C LEU A 65 -2.77 9.46 -0.43
N GLU A 66 -1.92 8.45 -0.49
CA GLU A 66 -0.55 8.60 -0.99
C GLU A 66 -0.53 9.09 -2.44
N SER A 67 -1.44 8.58 -3.27
CA SER A 67 -1.56 8.98 -4.68
C SER A 67 -2.17 10.36 -4.91
N GLU A 68 -2.85 10.92 -3.91
CA GLU A 68 -3.47 12.24 -3.99
C GLU A 68 -2.42 13.37 -3.98
N LYS A 69 -2.71 14.46 -4.69
CA LYS A 69 -1.89 15.68 -4.64
C LYS A 69 -1.96 16.32 -3.25
N ALA A 70 -0.90 17.05 -2.90
CA ALA A 70 -0.86 17.82 -1.65
C ALA A 70 -2.03 18.80 -1.59
N SER A 71 -2.80 18.76 -0.51
CA SER A 71 -3.93 19.65 -0.26
C SER A 71 -4.33 19.62 1.22
N ALA A 72 -4.98 20.67 1.69
CA ALA A 72 -5.54 20.69 3.04
C ALA A 72 -6.56 19.55 3.28
N CYS A 73 -7.24 19.09 2.23
CA CYS A 73 -8.13 17.93 2.29
C CYS A 73 -7.34 16.64 2.56
N LYS A 74 -6.22 16.42 1.86
CA LYS A 74 -5.32 15.27 2.09
C LYS A 74 -4.80 15.29 3.53
N ASP A 75 -4.32 16.42 4.03
CA ASP A 75 -3.76 16.53 5.38
C ASP A 75 -4.82 16.22 6.47
N ARG A 76 -6.05 16.70 6.28
CA ARG A 76 -7.18 16.40 7.16
C ARG A 76 -7.52 14.90 7.15
N MET A 77 -7.55 14.26 5.98
CA MET A 77 -7.83 12.82 5.87
C MET A 77 -6.72 11.96 6.45
N LEU A 78 -5.45 12.31 6.21
CA LEU A 78 -4.30 11.64 6.84
C LEU A 78 -4.38 11.72 8.37
N SER A 79 -4.75 12.88 8.91
CA SER A 79 -4.94 13.06 10.36
C SER A 79 -6.09 12.21 10.90
N ARG A 80 -7.18 12.06 10.13
CA ARG A 80 -8.32 11.21 10.50
C ARG A 80 -7.94 9.73 10.54
N ILE A 81 -7.20 9.24 9.55
CA ILE A 81 -6.78 7.84 9.49
C ILE A 81 -5.82 7.53 10.62
N LYS A 82 -4.83 8.39 10.90
CA LYS A 82 -3.93 8.20 12.04
C LYS A 82 -4.73 7.91 13.32
N LYS A 83 -5.76 8.71 13.62
CA LYS A 83 -6.63 8.51 14.79
C LYS A 83 -7.40 7.18 14.76
N LEU A 84 -7.93 6.77 13.61
CA LEU A 84 -8.64 5.50 13.46
C LEU A 84 -7.73 4.27 13.64
N THR A 85 -6.43 4.46 13.44
CA THR A 85 -5.44 3.38 13.44
C THR A 85 -4.56 3.31 14.70
N SER A 86 -4.73 4.24 15.63
CA SER A 86 -4.02 4.30 16.92
C SER A 86 -4.72 3.52 18.03
N VAL A 87 -5.51 2.52 17.69
CA VAL A 87 -6.22 1.62 18.63
C VAL A 87 -5.60 0.23 18.57
#